data_AF-A0ABD5AK52-F1
#
_entry.id   AF-A0ABD5AK52-F1
#
_cell.length_a   1.000
_cell.length_b   1.000
_cell.length_c   1.000
_cell.angle_alpha   90.00
_cell.angle_beta   90.00
_cell.angle_gamma   90.00
#
_symmetry.space_group_name_H-M   'P 1'
#
loop_
_entity.id
_entity.type
_entity.pdbx_description
1 polymer ?
#
loop_
_entity_poly.entity_id
_entity_poly.type
_entity_poly.pdbx_seq_one_letter_code
_entity_poly.pdbx_strand_id
1 'polypeptide(L)' 'MKKILKILKWLIVLFLMFVILFGMIELIANKFFDNAATKDACADSGGAWDHQKDICQFGPNDPRSKK' A
#
# COMPACT_ATOMS: atom_id res chain seq x y z
N MET A 1 11.96 39.57 -17.66
CA MET A 1 10.60 39.16 -17.24
C MET A 1 10.11 37.87 -17.89
N LYS A 2 9.91 37.78 -19.23
CA LYS A 2 9.35 36.57 -19.88
C LYS A 2 10.14 35.26 -19.64
N LYS A 3 11.48 35.31 -19.61
CA LYS A 3 12.34 34.14 -19.32
C LYS A 3 12.18 33.63 -17.88
N ILE A 4 12.12 34.54 -16.90
CA ILE A 4 11.95 34.22 -15.48
C ILE A 4 10.59 33.55 -15.26
N LEU A 5 9.52 34.08 -15.88
CA LEU A 5 8.19 33.49 -15.79
C LEU A 5 8.14 32.06 -16.36
N LYS A 6 8.87 31.82 -17.46
CA LYS A 6 8.97 30.50 -18.08
C LYS A 6 9.69 29.51 -17.16
N ILE A 7 10.79 29.92 -16.54
CA ILE A 7 11.53 29.10 -15.57
C ILE A 7 10.66 28.79 -14.35
N LEU A 8 9.98 29.80 -13.80
CA LEU A 8 9.09 29.63 -12.65
C LEU A 8 7.95 28.64 -12.94
N LYS A 9 7.34 28.71 -14.13
CA LYS A 9 6.32 27.74 -14.56
C LYS A 9 6.86 26.31 -14.55
N TRP A 10 8.06 26.08 -15.09
CA TRP A 10 8.67 24.76 -15.11
C TRP A 10 9.04 24.25 -13.72
N LEU A 11 9.50 25.13 -12.82
CA LEU A 11 9.74 24.78 -11.42
C LEU A 11 8.46 24.35 -10.71
N ILE A 12 7.34 25.04 -10.93
CA ILE A 12 6.05 24.68 -10.35
C ILE A 12 5.58 23.31 -10.89
N VAL A 13 5.71 23.07 -12.20
CA VAL A 13 5.35 21.77 -12.78
C VAL A 13 6.20 20.65 -12.19
N LEU A 14 7.51 20.87 -12.03
CA LEU A 14 8.42 19.90 -11.42
C LEU A 14 8.04 19.62 -9.96
N PHE A 15 7.72 20.67 -9.20
CA PHE A 15 7.28 20.53 -7.82
C PHE A 15 5.97 19.73 -7.70
N LEU A 16 4.98 20.01 -8.55
CA LEU A 16 3.73 19.26 -8.56
C LEU A 16 3.94 17.78 -8.91
N MET A 17 4.78 17.49 -9.91
CA MET A 17 5.15 16.11 -10.26
C MET A 17 5.80 15.39 -9.08
N PHE A 18 6.66 16.08 -8.34
CA PHE A 18 7.36 15.53 -7.18
C PHE A 18 6.41 15.21 -6.02
N VAL A 19 5.44 16.10 -5.74
CA VAL A 19 4.39 15.86 -4.74
C VAL A 19 3.53 14.66 -5.12
N ILE A 20 3.12 14.55 -6.39
CA ILE A 20 2.35 13.40 -6.90
C ILE A 20 3.16 12.11 -6.74
N LEU A 21 4.44 12.13 -7.10
CA LEU A 21 5.32 10.98 -6.98
C LEU A 21 5.40 10.51 -5.52
N PHE A 22 5.60 11.42 -4.57
CA PHE A 22 5.63 11.07 -3.14
C PHE A 22 4.31 10.52 -2.62
N GLY A 23 3.18 11.12 -3.03
CA GLY A 23 1.85 10.60 -2.67
C GLY A 23 1.63 9.17 -3.19
N MET A 24 2.08 8.87 -4.41
CA MET A 24 2.02 7.51 -4.95
C MET A 24 2.90 6.53 -4.17
N ILE A 25 4.09 6.95 -3.75
CA ILE A 25 5.00 6.12 -2.93
C ILE A 25 4.35 5.80 -1.58
N GLU A 26 3.75 6.78 -0.90
CA GLU A 26 3.06 6.58 0.37
C GLU A 26 1.88 5.60 0.22
N LEU A 27 1.06 5.74 -0.83
CA LEU A 27 -0.04 4.83 -1.11
C LEU A 27 0.44 3.39 -1.37
N ILE A 28 1.53 3.23 -2.12
CA ILE A 28 2.12 1.91 -2.39
C ILE A 28 2.69 1.31 -1.10
N ALA A 29 3.43 2.10 -0.32
CA ALA A 29 4.03 1.67 0.93
C ALA A 29 2.95 1.23 1.93
N ASN A 30 1.91 2.04 2.15
CA ASN A 30 0.81 1.69 3.05
C ASN A 30 0.12 0.40 2.60
N LYS A 31 -0.23 0.27 1.31
CA LYS A 31 -0.83 -0.98 0.80
C LYS A 31 0.09 -2.19 0.96
N PHE A 32 1.39 -2.02 0.73
CA PHE A 32 2.35 -3.11 0.86
C PHE A 32 2.51 -3.53 2.32
N PHE A 33 2.68 -2.56 3.24
CA PHE A 33 2.83 -2.82 4.66
C PHE A 33 1.53 -3.34 5.29
N ASP A 34 0.36 -2.84 4.92
CA ASP A 34 -0.93 -3.35 5.40
C ASP A 34 -1.15 -4.80 4.96
N ASN A 35 -0.81 -5.13 3.70
CA ASN A 35 -0.91 -6.50 3.20
C ASN A 35 0.08 -7.44 3.90
N ALA A 36 1.32 -6.97 4.13
CA ALA A 36 2.31 -7.72 4.87
C ALA A 36 1.86 -7.94 6.32
N ALA A 37 1.42 -6.90 7.01
CA ALA A 37 0.92 -6.96 8.38
C ALA A 37 -0.31 -7.88 8.51
N THR A 38 -1.21 -7.86 7.53
CA THR A 38 -2.40 -8.74 7.52
C THR A 38 -1.99 -10.21 7.37
N LYS A 39 -1.01 -10.50 6.52
CA LYS A 39 -0.48 -11.85 6.31
C LYS A 39 0.32 -12.35 7.51
N ASP A 40 1.11 -11.47 8.12
CA ASP A 40 1.87 -11.77 9.34
C ASP A 40 0.92 -12.04 10.51
N ALA A 41 -0.10 -11.18 10.70
CA ALA A 41 -1.14 -11.39 11.71
C ALA A 41 -1.92 -12.69 11.52
N CYS A 42 -2.14 -13.13 10.26
CA CYS A 42 -2.73 -14.43 9.96
C CYS A 42 -1.87 -15.58 10.48
N ALA A 43 -0.55 -15.52 10.24
CA ALA A 43 0.40 -16.52 10.70
C ALA A 43 0.52 -16.54 12.24
N ASP A 44 0.64 -15.37 12.88
CA ASP A 44 0.67 -15.21 14.35
C ASP A 44 -0.60 -15.75 15.01
N SER A 45 -1.73 -15.64 14.33
CA SER A 45 -3.02 -16.16 14.77
C SER A 45 -3.18 -17.68 14.61
N GLY A 46 -2.17 -18.38 14.07
CA GLY A 46 -2.21 -19.82 13.78
C GLY A 46 -2.95 -20.19 12.50
N GLY A 47 -3.22 -19.21 11.63
CA GLY A 47 -3.82 -19.40 10.31
C GLY A 47 -2.76 -19.53 9.22
N ALA A 48 -3.20 -19.94 8.03
CA ALA A 48 -2.40 -19.98 6.81
C ALA A 48 -3.04 -19.08 5.74
N TRP A 49 -2.25 -18.24 5.08
CA TRP A 49 -2.76 -17.37 4.02
C TRP A 49 -3.01 -18.17 2.73
N ASP A 50 -4.26 -18.17 2.25
CA ASP A 50 -4.60 -18.71 0.93
C ASP A 50 -4.37 -17.63 -0.14
N HIS A 51 -3.30 -17.77 -0.92
CA HIS A 51 -2.93 -16.84 -1.98
C HIS A 51 -3.92 -16.79 -3.16
N GLN A 52 -4.75 -17.82 -3.38
CA GLN A 52 -5.75 -17.82 -4.47
C GLN A 52 -7.00 -17.05 -4.10
N LYS A 53 -7.39 -17.12 -2.82
CA LYS A 53 -8.60 -16.47 -2.30
C LYS A 53 -8.31 -15.15 -1.58
N ASP A 54 -7.04 -14.85 -1.32
CA ASP A 54 -6.55 -13.71 -0.56
C ASP A 54 -7.22 -13.58 0.81
N ILE A 55 -7.37 -14.72 1.50
CA ILE A 55 -7.96 -14.81 2.84
C ILE A 55 -7.08 -15.64 3.76
N CYS A 56 -7.14 -15.34 5.05
CA CYS A 56 -6.58 -16.19 6.08
C CYS A 56 -7.49 -17.41 6.32
N GLN A 57 -6.93 -18.61 6.22
CA GLN A 57 -7.62 -19.86 6.52
C GLN A 57 -7.14 -20.45 7.84
N PHE A 58 -8.09 -20.93 8.64
CA PHE A 58 -7.81 -21.60 9.91
C PHE A 58 -8.18 -23.08 9.81
N GLY A 59 -7.54 -23.90 10.63
CA GLY A 59 -7.81 -25.34 10.68
C GLY A 59 -9.30 -25.65 10.91
N PRO A 60 -9.78 -26.86 10.51
CA PRO A 60 -11.20 -27.20 10.49
C PRO A 60 -11.89 -27.17 11.88
N ASN A 61 -11.09 -27.26 12.95
CA ASN A 61 -11.58 -27.21 14.33
C ASN A 61 -11.50 -25.81 14.96
N ASP A 62 -10.94 -24.82 14.26
CA ASP A 62 -10.84 -23.45 14.75
C ASP A 62 -12.21 -22.75 14.66
N PRO A 63 -12.70 -22.11 15.74
CA PRO A 63 -13.98 -21.42 15.74
C PRO A 63 -14.08 -20.30 14.69
N ARG A 64 -12.94 -19.75 14.24
CA ARG A 64 -12.86 -18.74 13.16
C ARG A 64 -13.08 -19.33 11.77
N SER A 65 -12.94 -20.65 11.61
CA SER A 65 -13.13 -21.36 10.33
C SER A 65 -14.62 -21.54 9.96
N LYS A 66 -15.53 -21.34 10.92
CA LYS A 66 -16.99 -21.50 10.73
C LYS A 66 -17.74 -20.19 10.40
N LYS A 67 -16.99 -19.10 10.20
CA LYS A 67 -17.53 -17.76 9.99
C LYS A 67 -17.34 -17.33 8.54
#